data_AF-K5YVT9-F1
#
_entry.id   AF-K5YVT9-F1
#
_cell.length_a   1.000
_cell.length_b   1.000
_cell.length_c   1.000
_cell.angle_alpha   90.00
_cell.angle_beta   90.00
_cell.angle_gamma   90.00
#
_symmetry.space_group_name_H-M   'P 1'
#
loop_
_entity.id
_entity.type
_entity.pdbx_description
1 polymer ?
#
loop_
_entity_poly.entity_id
_entity_poly.type
_entity_poly.pdbx_seq_one_letter_code
_entity_poly.pdbx_strand_id
1 'polypeptide(L)'
;MKNISIIFLLFSLIVHDTHARIHWPEGKKAAVILTYDDGLKSQLQIVIPQLEKHNFRGTFFLYGQVIKEEDIPEWRKASQRGHELGNHSMFHPCLSQTTGQTTKPCHSLECYSVKDMLIEIGMMNNFLYAIDGKKEHAYAYPCSQCVAGGEDYSKPLLASGLSRFARGGDRGIITNTDSLNYAMIPTLPAHTGISADSLIAYVQEAVEKGGLAIIVFHGVGGDYLTVEADEHKKLLDFLASRPDIWVGTFSEVLNAITTGKNTQKEQSTVRVDTNGDFITYVSPYYALSWSKNFPMMSYWNIESGGRNRKYLDKSLLRPGKGGVLINRDNSSFLTQNPAIYKGMETCYENVTFPDKTVMNCSVIPTNERQFSITIGGSGNKFCHEFFRIHTAPDITPMSVWAEKTENKPSTLYDTPVTIYTPQIVKASFRLPAVLHFPDYGLVKIEADQDEIYIQEHFVPDYENTGLSLGPFNRGGHAWRKSVHLGSVILSFHSEKPINKACLTFTVLDENYPQIAGCDFADPRFNGLKRCWQNSFTVNPVHQTMGDNIILEGIGHLSLAFKADMIPFTPELPGTYSMRAAL
;
A
#
# COMPACT_ATOMS: atom_id res chain seq x y z
N MET A 1 79.93 -7.77 -21.05
CA MET A 1 79.40 -7.39 -19.72
C MET A 1 78.36 -6.31 -19.95
N LYS A 2 77.06 -6.64 -19.86
CA LYS A 2 75.95 -5.69 -20.05
C LYS A 2 75.28 -5.47 -18.70
N ASN A 3 75.25 -4.20 -18.30
CA ASN A 3 74.73 -3.72 -17.02
C ASN A 3 73.23 -4.01 -16.88
N ILE A 4 72.86 -4.65 -15.78
CA ILE A 4 71.47 -4.85 -15.36
C ILE A 4 71.06 -3.58 -14.61
N SER A 5 70.16 -2.78 -15.20
CA SER A 5 69.49 -1.68 -14.52
C SER A 5 68.30 -2.22 -13.75
N ILE A 6 68.33 -2.09 -12.43
CA ILE A 6 67.23 -2.40 -11.52
C ILE A 6 66.30 -1.18 -11.51
N ILE A 7 65.08 -1.34 -12.04
CA ILE A 7 64.02 -0.33 -11.97
C ILE A 7 63.30 -0.50 -10.63
N PHE A 8 63.43 0.50 -9.76
CA PHE A 8 62.63 0.63 -8.54
C PHE A 8 61.25 1.19 -8.90
N LEU A 9 60.22 0.35 -8.83
CA LEU A 9 58.82 0.76 -8.99
C LEU A 9 58.31 1.30 -7.64
N LEU A 10 58.15 2.62 -7.55
CA LEU A 10 57.48 3.29 -6.43
C LEU A 10 55.98 2.95 -6.46
N PHE A 11 55.55 2.04 -5.59
CA PHE A 11 54.12 1.85 -5.30
C PHE A 11 53.64 3.03 -4.45
N SER A 12 52.89 3.95 -5.08
CA SER A 12 52.07 4.92 -4.37
C SER A 12 50.94 4.17 -3.67
N LEU A 13 51.05 3.99 -2.35
CA LEU A 13 49.94 3.57 -1.50
C LEU A 13 48.84 4.64 -1.58
N ILE A 14 47.84 4.42 -2.43
CA ILE A 14 46.57 5.15 -2.36
C ILE A 14 45.89 4.64 -1.08
N VAL A 15 46.06 5.39 0.00
CA VAL A 15 45.22 5.26 1.20
C VAL A 15 43.80 5.57 0.74
N HIS A 16 43.01 4.52 0.48
CA HIS A 16 41.58 4.69 0.33
C HIS A 16 41.07 5.10 1.70
N ASP A 17 40.47 6.28 1.76
CA ASP A 17 39.81 6.79 2.93
C ASP A 17 38.64 5.84 3.27
N THR A 18 38.87 4.88 4.16
CA THR A 18 37.88 3.87 4.59
C THR A 18 36.91 4.46 5.62
N HIS A 19 36.46 5.69 5.41
CA HIS A 19 35.28 6.18 6.09
C HIS A 19 34.07 5.56 5.40
N ALA A 20 33.35 4.69 6.12
CA ALA A 20 32.12 4.07 5.64
C ALA A 20 31.16 5.16 5.15
N ARG A 21 30.98 5.26 3.83
CA ARG A 21 30.04 6.17 3.19
C ARG A 21 28.68 5.50 3.16
N ILE A 22 27.63 6.28 3.43
CA ILE A 22 26.26 5.80 3.24
C ILE A 22 26.08 5.45 1.76
N HIS A 23 25.63 4.23 1.47
CA HIS A 23 25.31 3.82 0.12
C HIS A 23 23.88 4.19 -0.21
N TRP A 24 23.72 5.20 -1.07
CA TRP A 24 22.41 5.64 -1.51
C TRP A 24 21.90 4.78 -2.68
N PRO A 25 20.57 4.50 -2.73
CA PRO A 25 19.99 3.72 -3.82
C PRO A 25 20.14 4.44 -5.17
N GLU A 26 20.06 3.68 -6.27
CA GLU A 26 20.01 4.21 -7.65
C GLU A 26 21.18 5.13 -8.05
N GLY A 27 22.36 4.96 -7.45
CA GLY A 27 23.54 5.76 -7.77
C GLY A 27 23.44 7.22 -7.33
N LYS A 28 22.53 7.53 -6.41
CA LYS A 28 22.44 8.86 -5.77
C LYS A 28 23.73 9.13 -4.97
N LYS A 29 24.07 10.41 -4.84
CA LYS A 29 25.27 10.87 -4.12
C LYS A 29 24.99 11.24 -2.67
N ALA A 30 23.80 11.76 -2.40
CA ALA A 30 23.35 12.15 -1.06
C ALA A 30 21.83 12.06 -0.97
N ALA A 31 21.32 12.17 0.27
CA ALA A 31 19.90 12.35 0.52
C ALA A 31 19.63 13.66 1.26
N VAL A 32 18.45 14.21 1.04
CA VAL A 32 17.92 15.40 1.69
C VAL A 32 16.52 15.10 2.21
N ILE A 33 16.29 15.41 3.48
CA ILE A 33 14.98 15.32 4.12
C ILE A 33 14.56 16.73 4.54
N LEU A 34 13.34 17.12 4.15
CA LEU A 34 12.74 18.40 4.52
C LEU A 34 11.63 18.14 5.53
N THR A 35 11.80 18.64 6.74
CA THR A 35 10.85 18.47 7.85
C THR A 35 10.23 19.81 8.25
N TYR A 36 8.97 19.77 8.67
CA TYR A 36 8.19 20.95 9.03
C TYR A 36 7.47 20.73 10.34
N ASP A 37 7.64 21.64 11.29
CA ASP A 37 7.15 21.45 12.66
C ASP A 37 5.90 22.28 12.94
N ASP A 38 5.13 21.85 13.92
CA ASP A 38 3.99 22.56 14.51
C ASP A 38 2.68 22.54 13.74
N GLY A 39 2.63 21.91 12.56
CA GLY A 39 1.40 21.75 11.79
C GLY A 39 0.77 23.08 11.37
N LEU A 40 1.60 24.04 10.97
CA LEU A 40 1.20 25.42 10.70
C LEU A 40 0.42 25.58 9.39
N LYS A 41 -0.44 26.62 9.30
CA LYS A 41 -1.27 26.84 8.10
C LYS A 41 -0.44 27.14 6.85
N SER A 42 0.70 27.83 6.97
CA SER A 42 1.61 28.03 5.84
C SER A 42 2.13 26.71 5.26
N GLN A 43 2.21 25.64 6.04
CA GLN A 43 2.67 24.34 5.55
C GLN A 43 1.66 23.71 4.59
N LEU A 44 0.38 23.77 4.94
CA LEU A 44 -0.71 23.31 4.07
C LEU A 44 -0.85 24.21 2.83
N GLN A 45 -0.76 25.53 2.99
CA GLN A 45 -1.11 26.50 1.94
C GLN A 45 0.05 26.83 0.99
N ILE A 46 1.29 26.75 1.45
CA ILE A 46 2.47 27.19 0.71
C ILE A 46 3.43 26.02 0.49
N VAL A 47 3.87 25.35 1.57
CA VAL A 47 4.91 24.33 1.50
C VAL A 47 4.47 23.13 0.65
N ILE A 48 3.32 22.54 0.96
CA ILE A 48 2.82 21.35 0.25
C ILE A 48 2.71 21.63 -1.27
N PRO A 49 2.03 22.70 -1.74
CA PRO A 49 2.01 23.03 -3.16
C PRO A 49 3.40 23.22 -3.79
N GLN A 50 4.34 23.85 -3.07
CA GLN A 50 5.69 24.04 -3.57
C GLN A 50 6.46 22.72 -3.70
N LEU A 51 6.34 21.80 -2.74
CA LEU A 51 6.95 20.47 -2.81
C LEU A 51 6.34 19.63 -3.95
N GLU A 52 5.02 19.59 -4.03
CA GLU A 52 4.29 18.76 -5.00
C GLU A 52 4.57 19.19 -6.45
N LYS A 53 4.83 20.48 -6.69
CA LYS A 53 5.24 21.00 -8.00
C LYS A 53 6.48 20.30 -8.57
N HIS A 54 7.39 19.84 -7.70
CA HIS A 54 8.59 19.10 -8.07
C HIS A 54 8.48 17.59 -7.80
N ASN A 55 7.27 17.10 -7.50
CA ASN A 55 7.00 15.74 -7.05
C ASN A 55 7.78 15.33 -5.80
N PHE A 56 8.14 16.28 -4.94
CA PHE A 56 8.74 16.00 -3.64
C PHE A 56 7.70 15.74 -2.58
N ARG A 57 8.10 14.96 -1.56
CA ARG A 57 7.34 14.74 -0.34
C ARG A 57 8.17 15.21 0.84
N GLY A 58 7.48 15.66 1.88
CA GLY A 58 8.06 16.21 3.10
C GLY A 58 7.44 15.56 4.31
N THR A 59 8.06 15.77 5.47
CA THR A 59 7.60 15.24 6.75
C THR A 59 7.10 16.37 7.64
N PHE A 60 5.86 16.27 8.11
CA PHE A 60 5.20 17.30 8.92
C PHE A 60 4.98 16.78 10.34
N PHE A 61 5.75 17.28 11.30
CA PHE A 61 5.63 16.91 12.70
C PHE A 61 4.54 17.74 13.36
N LEU A 62 3.39 17.10 13.61
CA LEU A 62 2.19 17.77 14.13
C LEU A 62 2.07 17.57 15.64
N TYR A 63 1.53 18.55 16.35
CA TYR A 63 1.12 18.38 17.75
C TYR A 63 -0.36 18.68 17.96
N GLY A 64 -0.97 17.93 18.88
CA GLY A 64 -2.42 17.87 19.05
C GLY A 64 -3.08 19.21 19.38
N GLN A 65 -2.46 20.05 20.22
CA GLN A 65 -3.05 21.29 20.70
C GLN A 65 -3.26 22.36 19.60
N VAL A 66 -2.49 22.33 18.51
CA VAL A 66 -2.62 23.32 17.42
C VAL A 66 -3.44 22.82 16.23
N ILE A 67 -3.52 21.51 16.02
CA ILE A 67 -4.35 20.96 14.93
C ILE A 67 -5.82 21.23 15.25
N LYS A 68 -6.47 22.04 14.41
CA LYS A 68 -7.91 22.30 14.49
C LYS A 68 -8.70 21.27 13.70
N GLU A 69 -9.93 21.02 14.12
CA GLU A 69 -10.86 20.12 13.42
C GLU A 69 -10.98 20.45 11.93
N GLU A 70 -11.04 21.75 11.59
CA GLU A 70 -11.13 22.25 10.22
C GLU A 70 -9.93 21.89 9.34
N ASP A 71 -8.74 21.70 9.93
CA ASP A 71 -7.49 21.42 9.21
C ASP A 71 -7.24 19.90 9.06
N ILE A 72 -7.92 19.05 9.83
CA ILE A 72 -7.75 17.58 9.81
C ILE A 72 -7.98 16.98 8.41
N PRO A 73 -9.03 17.34 7.65
CA PRO A 73 -9.22 16.80 6.31
C PRO A 73 -8.06 17.09 5.36
N GLU A 74 -7.42 18.26 5.47
CA GLU A 74 -6.29 18.63 4.63
C GLU A 74 -5.01 17.88 5.01
N TRP A 75 -4.76 17.67 6.31
CA TRP A 75 -3.67 16.79 6.76
C TRP A 75 -3.86 15.33 6.32
N ARG A 76 -5.10 14.82 6.37
CA ARG A 76 -5.43 13.49 5.84
C ARG A 76 -5.13 13.39 4.34
N LYS A 77 -5.56 14.39 3.56
CA LYS A 77 -5.27 14.43 2.11
C LYS A 77 -3.77 14.55 1.84
N ALA A 78 -3.02 15.33 2.64
CA ALA A 78 -1.57 15.44 2.52
C ALA A 78 -0.90 14.07 2.68
N SER A 79 -1.30 13.29 3.69
CA SER A 79 -0.81 11.92 3.88
C SER A 79 -1.18 10.98 2.72
N GLN A 80 -2.42 11.04 2.23
CA GLN A 80 -2.88 10.26 1.06
C GLN A 80 -2.08 10.58 -0.23
N ARG A 81 -1.57 11.82 -0.37
CA ARG A 81 -0.69 12.21 -1.48
C ARG A 81 0.77 11.80 -1.27
N GLY A 82 1.10 11.20 -0.14
CA GLY A 82 2.42 10.62 0.16
C GLY A 82 3.31 11.47 1.05
N HIS A 83 2.82 12.57 1.63
CA HIS A 83 3.56 13.26 2.68
C HIS A 83 3.56 12.42 3.97
N GLU A 84 4.62 12.55 4.76
CA GLU A 84 4.70 11.90 6.07
C GLU A 84 4.13 12.84 7.13
N LEU A 85 3.24 12.32 7.99
CA LEU A 85 2.89 13.00 9.23
C LEU A 85 3.75 12.40 10.35
N GLY A 86 4.34 13.24 11.17
CA GLY A 86 5.19 12.87 12.29
C GLY A 86 4.58 13.33 13.61
N ASN A 87 5.04 12.73 14.70
CA ASN A 87 4.60 13.02 16.05
C ASN A 87 5.44 14.14 16.68
N HIS A 88 4.78 15.20 17.13
CA HIS A 88 5.38 16.30 17.86
C HIS A 88 4.75 16.50 19.25
N SER A 89 4.30 15.41 19.88
CA SER A 89 3.56 15.33 21.14
C SER A 89 2.14 15.93 21.10
N MET A 90 1.38 15.90 22.20
CA MET A 90 0.04 16.51 22.24
C MET A 90 0.11 18.00 22.57
N PHE A 91 0.96 18.38 23.53
CA PHE A 91 0.97 19.71 24.11
C PHE A 91 2.26 20.49 23.85
N HIS A 92 3.18 19.93 23.05
CA HIS A 92 4.46 20.55 22.71
C HIS A 92 5.25 20.98 23.98
N PRO A 93 5.51 20.06 24.93
CA PRO A 93 6.17 20.41 26.17
C PRO A 93 7.63 20.78 25.92
N CYS A 94 8.01 21.99 26.32
CA CYS A 94 9.38 22.47 26.36
C CYS A 94 9.73 22.91 27.80
N LEU A 95 11.00 23.09 28.10
CA LEU A 95 11.43 23.67 29.38
C LEU A 95 10.80 25.05 29.55
N SER A 96 10.32 25.34 30.76
CA SER A 96 9.65 26.59 31.13
C SER A 96 10.47 27.84 30.79
N GLN A 97 11.80 27.75 30.91
CA GLN A 97 12.73 28.81 30.52
C GLN A 97 12.71 29.14 29.01
N THR A 98 12.27 28.20 28.19
CA THR A 98 12.20 28.33 26.72
C THR A 98 10.91 29.02 26.29
N THR A 99 9.79 28.67 26.92
CA THR A 99 8.45 29.14 26.52
C THR A 99 7.89 30.24 27.42
N GLY A 100 8.53 30.50 28.57
CA GLY A 100 8.01 31.41 29.60
C GLY A 100 6.75 30.89 30.31
N GLN A 101 6.34 29.64 30.06
CA GLN A 101 5.15 29.06 30.69
C GLN A 101 5.49 28.49 32.07
N THR A 102 5.03 29.18 33.11
CA THR A 102 5.19 28.76 34.51
C THR A 102 3.85 28.51 35.22
N THR A 103 2.73 28.57 34.50
CA THR A 103 1.37 28.52 35.07
C THR A 103 0.74 27.13 34.97
N LYS A 104 -0.21 26.83 35.88
CA LYS A 104 -0.95 25.55 35.90
C LYS A 104 -2.16 25.57 34.94
N PRO A 105 -2.50 24.42 34.29
CA PRO A 105 -1.73 23.19 34.27
C PRO A 105 -0.39 23.39 33.56
N CYS A 106 0.67 22.87 34.19
CA CYS A 106 2.03 23.07 33.71
C CYS A 106 2.30 22.06 32.61
N HIS A 107 2.47 22.54 31.39
CA HIS A 107 2.85 21.73 30.22
C HIS A 107 4.35 21.84 29.91
N SER A 108 5.17 22.30 30.86
CA SER A 108 6.61 22.38 30.66
C SER A 108 7.27 21.04 31.02
N LEU A 109 8.42 20.72 30.40
CA LEU A 109 9.10 19.44 30.61
C LEU A 109 9.48 19.16 32.07
N GLU A 110 9.68 20.20 32.88
CA GLU A 110 9.94 20.07 34.32
C GLU A 110 8.77 19.47 35.10
N CYS A 111 7.56 19.51 34.53
CA CYS A 111 6.34 19.00 35.13
C CYS A 111 5.97 17.58 34.66
N TYR A 112 6.74 17.01 33.73
CA TYR A 112 6.53 15.66 33.20
C TYR A 112 7.48 14.66 33.85
N SER A 113 7.02 13.45 34.12
CA SER A 113 7.91 12.29 34.20
C SER A 113 8.16 11.71 32.81
N VAL A 114 9.19 10.85 32.67
CA VAL A 114 9.40 10.04 31.45
C VAL A 114 8.12 9.27 31.09
N LYS A 115 7.41 8.72 32.08
CA LYS A 115 6.16 7.98 31.86
C LYS A 115 5.07 8.88 31.28
N ASP A 116 4.93 10.12 31.77
CA ASP A 116 3.93 11.07 31.27
C ASP A 116 4.23 11.43 29.81
N MET A 117 5.51 11.62 29.46
CA MET A 117 5.93 11.85 28.07
C MET A 117 5.55 10.67 27.16
N LEU A 118 5.83 9.43 27.57
CA LEU A 118 5.48 8.26 26.75
C LEU A 118 3.97 8.08 26.58
N ILE A 119 3.17 8.37 27.62
CA ILE A 119 1.71 8.35 27.53
C ILE A 119 1.25 9.40 26.53
N GLU A 120 1.75 10.63 26.63
CA GLU A 120 1.38 11.72 25.73
C GLU A 120 1.74 11.41 24.27
N ILE A 121 2.96 10.93 24.04
CA ILE A 121 3.42 10.54 22.70
C ILE A 121 2.53 9.43 22.14
N GLY A 122 2.16 8.44 22.95
CA GLY A 122 1.22 7.39 22.55
C GLY A 122 -0.18 7.91 22.22
N MET A 123 -0.69 8.90 22.97
CA MET A 123 -1.95 9.56 22.65
C MET A 123 -1.87 10.31 21.32
N MET A 124 -0.77 11.01 21.06
CA MET A 124 -0.56 11.69 19.78
C MET A 124 -0.45 10.69 18.61
N ASN A 125 0.19 9.52 18.79
CA ASN A 125 0.19 8.46 17.78
C ASN A 125 -1.23 7.97 17.46
N ASN A 126 -2.09 7.79 18.47
CA ASN A 126 -3.50 7.43 18.23
C ASN A 126 -4.25 8.51 17.46
N PHE A 127 -3.98 9.78 17.76
CA PHE A 127 -4.58 10.90 17.03
C PHE A 127 -4.09 10.94 15.58
N LEU A 128 -2.80 10.77 15.33
CA LEU A 128 -2.24 10.67 13.98
C LEU A 128 -2.81 9.47 13.22
N TYR A 129 -2.92 8.30 13.84
CA TYR A 129 -3.56 7.12 13.24
C TYR A 129 -5.01 7.42 12.80
N ALA A 130 -5.77 8.19 13.57
CA ALA A 130 -7.12 8.60 13.17
C ALA A 130 -7.13 9.59 11.98
N ILE A 131 -6.02 10.29 11.73
CA ILE A 131 -5.85 11.18 10.58
C ILE A 131 -5.40 10.38 9.36
N ASP A 132 -4.33 9.60 9.47
CA ASP A 132 -3.60 9.00 8.34
C ASP A 132 -3.65 7.46 8.22
N GLY A 133 -4.17 6.76 9.22
CA GLY A 133 -4.25 5.30 9.26
C GLY A 133 -2.90 4.58 9.46
N LYS A 134 -1.80 5.28 9.70
CA LYS A 134 -0.46 4.71 9.90
C LYS A 134 -0.23 4.37 11.36
N LYS A 135 0.41 3.22 11.63
CA LYS A 135 0.67 2.73 12.99
C LYS A 135 2.02 3.16 13.57
N GLU A 136 2.92 3.63 12.70
CA GLU A 136 4.26 4.09 13.08
C GLU A 136 4.44 5.53 12.60
N HIS A 137 4.99 6.37 13.48
CA HIS A 137 5.30 7.76 13.18
C HIS A 137 6.70 8.12 13.72
N ALA A 138 7.48 8.84 12.94
CA ALA A 138 8.72 9.45 13.43
C ALA A 138 8.41 10.50 14.51
N TYR A 139 9.36 10.78 15.39
CA TYR A 139 9.19 11.77 16.45
C TYR A 139 10.14 12.96 16.30
N ALA A 140 9.65 14.13 16.68
CA ALA A 140 10.45 15.34 16.83
C ALA A 140 10.34 15.85 18.26
N TYR A 141 11.47 16.08 18.93
CA TYR A 141 11.45 16.68 20.27
C TYR A 141 11.04 18.15 20.17
N PRO A 142 9.95 18.57 20.84
CA PRO A 142 9.62 19.98 21.00
C PRO A 142 10.81 20.77 21.54
N CYS A 143 11.13 21.90 20.92
CA CYS A 143 12.30 22.71 21.25
C CYS A 143 13.65 21.96 21.27
N SER A 144 13.73 20.78 20.63
CA SER A 144 14.91 19.88 20.67
C SER A 144 15.29 19.39 22.08
N GLN A 145 14.33 19.32 23.00
CA GLN A 145 14.56 18.97 24.40
C GLN A 145 13.98 17.59 24.73
N CYS A 146 14.80 16.73 25.34
CA CYS A 146 14.44 15.34 25.65
C CYS A 146 14.56 14.97 27.14
N VAL A 147 14.62 15.98 28.02
CA VAL A 147 14.75 15.78 29.49
C VAL A 147 13.45 16.19 30.16
N ALA A 148 12.69 15.21 30.65
CA ALA A 148 11.43 15.41 31.36
C ALA A 148 11.62 15.11 32.85
N GLY A 149 11.27 16.06 33.73
CA GLY A 149 11.40 15.88 35.18
C GLY A 149 12.83 15.65 35.65
N GLY A 150 13.82 16.08 34.87
CA GLY A 150 15.24 15.84 35.12
C GLY A 150 15.79 14.54 34.54
N GLU A 151 14.98 13.73 33.85
CA GLU A 151 15.38 12.45 33.26
C GLU A 151 15.28 12.45 31.73
N ASP A 152 16.26 11.86 31.06
CA ASP A 152 16.25 11.68 29.61
C ASP A 152 15.19 10.66 29.18
N TYR A 153 14.26 11.06 28.31
CA TYR A 153 13.24 10.16 27.74
C TYR A 153 13.56 9.67 26.32
N SER A 154 14.72 10.06 25.75
CA SER A 154 15.07 9.72 24.37
C SER A 154 15.24 8.21 24.14
N LYS A 155 15.97 7.52 25.03
CA LYS A 155 16.13 6.06 24.97
C LYS A 155 14.86 5.30 25.36
N PRO A 156 14.15 5.67 26.45
CA PRO A 156 12.84 5.09 26.77
C PRO A 156 11.83 5.16 25.63
N LEU A 157 11.81 6.26 24.86
CA LEU A 157 10.91 6.44 23.72
C LEU A 157 11.13 5.37 22.63
N LEU A 158 12.37 5.13 22.23
CA LEU A 158 12.66 4.10 21.23
C LEU A 158 12.40 2.69 21.81
N ALA A 159 12.78 2.46 23.07
CA ALA A 159 12.59 1.17 23.74
C ALA A 159 11.11 0.81 23.91
N SER A 160 10.22 1.79 24.04
CA SER A 160 8.77 1.56 24.15
C SER A 160 8.11 1.20 22.81
N GLY A 161 8.83 1.34 21.69
CA GLY A 161 8.29 1.09 20.34
C GLY A 161 7.32 2.16 19.85
N LEU A 162 7.20 3.30 20.55
CA LEU A 162 6.30 4.40 20.14
C LEU A 162 6.83 5.18 18.95
N SER A 163 8.16 5.19 18.76
CA SER A 163 8.78 5.70 17.55
C SER A 163 10.11 4.98 17.31
N ARG A 164 10.45 4.77 16.04
CA ARG A 164 11.71 4.15 15.63
C ARG A 164 12.83 5.17 15.46
N PHE A 165 12.47 6.40 15.10
CA PHE A 165 13.40 7.48 14.81
C PHE A 165 12.92 8.77 15.45
N ALA A 166 13.81 9.43 16.17
CA ALA A 166 13.54 10.73 16.77
C ALA A 166 14.64 11.73 16.40
N ARG A 167 14.27 12.98 16.12
CA ARG A 167 15.23 14.05 15.79
C ARG A 167 15.20 15.22 16.76
N GLY A 168 16.38 15.82 16.95
CA GLY A 168 16.58 17.11 17.60
C GLY A 168 16.82 18.23 16.57
N GLY A 169 17.47 19.31 17.02
CA GLY A 169 17.73 20.53 16.25
C GLY A 169 19.21 20.91 16.16
N ASP A 170 20.11 19.98 16.50
CA ASP A 170 21.54 20.20 16.38
C ASP A 170 22.02 19.96 14.96
N ARG A 171 22.70 20.95 14.36
CA ARG A 171 23.22 20.88 12.98
C ARG A 171 24.20 19.71 12.82
N GLY A 172 23.97 18.86 11.82
CA GLY A 172 24.94 17.81 11.48
C GLY A 172 24.62 17.09 10.17
N ILE A 173 25.65 16.88 9.35
CA ILE A 173 25.60 15.98 8.18
C ILE A 173 25.87 14.56 8.66
N ILE A 174 24.96 13.65 8.34
CA ILE A 174 25.08 12.24 8.72
C ILE A 174 25.86 11.53 7.62
N THR A 175 27.07 11.06 7.93
CA THR A 175 27.94 10.36 6.98
C THR A 175 28.15 8.89 7.29
N ASN A 176 27.74 8.44 8.49
CA ASN A 176 27.87 7.06 8.95
C ASN A 176 26.64 6.67 9.79
N THR A 177 26.04 5.52 9.46
CA THR A 177 24.88 4.95 10.14
C THR A 177 25.23 4.19 11.41
N ASP A 178 26.45 3.67 11.54
CA ASP A 178 26.86 2.84 12.68
C ASP A 178 27.00 3.65 13.98
N SER A 179 27.36 4.93 13.85
CA SER A 179 27.47 5.87 14.97
C SER A 179 26.23 6.75 15.13
N LEU A 180 25.19 6.57 14.31
CA LEU A 180 24.01 7.42 14.35
C LEU A 180 23.15 7.10 15.56
N ASN A 181 22.91 8.11 16.40
CA ASN A 181 21.94 8.02 17.47
C ASN A 181 20.52 8.20 16.91
N TYR A 182 19.81 7.10 16.67
CA TYR A 182 18.42 7.13 16.17
C TYR A 182 17.42 7.74 17.14
N ALA A 183 17.78 7.88 18.42
CA ALA A 183 16.97 8.59 19.42
C ALA A 183 17.17 10.10 19.37
N MET A 184 18.18 10.62 18.65
CA MET A 184 18.51 12.04 18.58
C MET A 184 19.25 12.35 17.28
N ILE A 185 18.52 12.31 16.17
CA ILE A 185 19.07 12.55 14.84
C ILE A 185 19.29 14.06 14.63
N PRO A 186 20.48 14.49 14.15
CA PRO A 186 20.79 15.91 13.94
C PRO A 186 20.05 16.50 12.74
N THR A 187 19.67 17.78 12.82
CA THR A 187 19.02 18.55 11.76
C THR A 187 19.51 19.98 11.72
N LEU A 188 19.47 20.64 10.57
CA LEU A 188 19.72 22.08 10.46
C LEU A 188 18.42 22.85 10.72
N PRO A 189 18.33 23.67 11.78
CA PRO A 189 17.20 24.56 11.97
C PRO A 189 17.28 25.76 11.04
N ALA A 190 16.29 25.87 10.15
CA ALA A 190 16.11 27.01 9.27
C ALA A 190 15.52 28.17 10.09
N HIS A 191 16.38 29.11 10.48
CA HIS A 191 16.01 30.27 11.29
C HIS A 191 15.44 31.40 10.42
N THR A 192 14.74 32.34 11.06
CA THR A 192 14.20 33.52 10.39
C THR A 192 15.27 34.29 9.63
N GLY A 193 15.01 34.57 8.36
CA GLY A 193 15.93 35.29 7.48
C GLY A 193 17.05 34.45 6.85
N ILE A 194 17.07 33.13 7.05
CA ILE A 194 18.01 32.25 6.35
C ILE A 194 17.79 32.31 4.83
N SER A 195 18.87 32.46 4.07
CA SER A 195 18.81 32.48 2.60
C SER A 195 18.82 31.07 2.01
N ALA A 196 18.30 30.95 0.79
CA ALA A 196 18.39 29.75 -0.04
C ALA A 196 19.84 29.35 -0.26
N ASP A 197 20.75 30.31 -0.46
CA ASP A 197 22.17 30.03 -0.66
C ASP A 197 22.78 29.30 0.56
N SER A 198 22.42 29.71 1.77
CA SER A 198 22.84 29.04 3.01
C SER A 198 22.27 27.61 3.13
N LEU A 199 21.00 27.42 2.76
CA LEU A 199 20.35 26.10 2.76
C LEU A 199 20.96 25.17 1.71
N ILE A 200 21.22 25.70 0.50
CA ILE A 200 21.85 24.99 -0.61
C ILE A 200 23.29 24.61 -0.24
N ALA A 201 24.05 25.50 0.40
CA ALA A 201 25.40 25.21 0.87
C ALA A 201 25.43 24.02 1.84
N TYR A 202 24.44 23.92 2.74
CA TYR A 202 24.30 22.77 3.63
C TYR A 202 23.98 21.47 2.87
N VAL A 203 23.12 21.52 1.86
CA VAL A 203 22.86 20.37 0.99
C VAL A 203 24.10 19.97 0.20
N GLN A 204 24.88 20.93 -0.30
CA GLN A 204 26.12 20.68 -1.02
C GLN A 204 27.17 20.00 -0.15
N GLU A 205 27.29 20.40 1.13
CA GLU A 205 28.14 19.71 2.11
C GLU A 205 27.76 18.22 2.25
N ALA A 206 26.45 17.90 2.24
CA ALA A 206 25.98 16.53 2.24
C ALA A 206 26.40 15.77 0.97
N VAL A 207 26.29 16.39 -0.20
CA VAL A 207 26.71 15.81 -1.48
C VAL A 207 28.21 15.53 -1.51
N GLU A 208 29.03 16.48 -1.04
CA GLU A 208 30.50 16.34 -0.99
C GLU A 208 30.91 15.18 -0.08
N LYS A 209 30.22 15.03 1.05
CA LYS A 209 30.49 13.97 2.04
C LYS A 209 29.81 12.64 1.71
N GLY A 210 28.94 12.60 0.70
CA GLY A 210 28.10 11.45 0.40
C GLY A 210 27.07 11.12 1.50
N GLY A 211 26.65 12.12 2.27
CA GLY A 211 25.86 11.98 3.49
C GLY A 211 24.39 12.35 3.34
N LEU A 212 23.71 12.45 4.48
CA LEU A 212 22.33 12.86 4.63
C LEU A 212 22.26 14.25 5.29
N ALA A 213 21.57 15.17 4.62
CA ALA A 213 21.15 16.45 5.19
C ALA A 213 19.67 16.41 5.58
N ILE A 214 19.37 16.86 6.78
CA ILE A 214 17.99 17.04 7.26
C ILE A 214 17.84 18.51 7.64
N ILE A 215 16.78 19.16 7.14
CA ILE A 215 16.50 20.57 7.41
C ILE A 215 15.12 20.65 8.06
N VAL A 216 15.03 21.37 9.18
CA VAL A 216 13.77 21.65 9.86
C VAL A 216 13.32 23.09 9.61
N PHE A 217 12.07 23.22 9.19
CA PHE A 217 11.36 24.48 8.98
C PHE A 217 10.19 24.57 9.95
N HIS A 218 9.73 25.79 10.23
CA HIS A 218 8.46 26.04 10.89
C HIS A 218 7.53 26.72 9.90
N GLY A 219 7.37 28.05 9.99
CA GLY A 219 6.62 28.85 9.02
C GLY A 219 7.39 29.05 7.72
N VAL A 220 6.69 29.01 6.58
CA VAL A 220 7.25 29.34 5.26
C VAL A 220 6.36 30.35 4.56
N GLY A 221 6.83 31.58 4.38
CA GLY A 221 6.03 32.70 3.86
C GLY A 221 4.91 33.17 4.80
N GLY A 222 4.93 32.74 6.05
CA GLY A 222 3.93 33.07 7.08
C GLY A 222 4.29 32.49 8.44
N ASP A 223 3.35 32.58 9.39
CA ASP A 223 3.46 32.06 10.76
C ASP A 223 4.69 32.59 11.53
N TYR A 224 5.47 31.72 12.19
CA TYR A 224 6.65 32.08 13.01
C TYR A 224 7.88 31.25 12.65
N LEU A 225 9.04 31.69 13.16
CA LEU A 225 10.36 31.16 12.79
C LEU A 225 10.49 31.05 11.25
N THR A 226 10.01 32.11 10.59
CA THR A 226 9.61 32.07 9.19
C THR A 226 10.80 32.11 8.24
N VAL A 227 10.82 31.18 7.29
CA VAL A 227 11.63 31.29 6.07
C VAL A 227 10.78 31.92 4.97
N GLU A 228 11.35 32.84 4.20
CA GLU A 228 10.62 33.46 3.09
C GLU A 228 10.22 32.40 2.04
N ALA A 229 8.99 32.50 1.52
CA ALA A 229 8.46 31.51 0.57
C ALA A 229 9.31 31.39 -0.71
N ASP A 230 9.91 32.49 -1.15
CA ASP A 230 10.80 32.52 -2.31
C ASP A 230 12.15 31.86 -2.03
N GLU A 231 12.68 32.00 -0.81
CA GLU A 231 13.93 31.34 -0.42
C GLU A 231 13.74 29.81 -0.29
N HIS A 232 12.61 29.39 0.29
CA HIS A 232 12.23 27.98 0.30
C HIS A 232 12.04 27.43 -1.12
N LYS A 233 11.36 28.17 -1.99
CA LYS A 233 11.18 27.79 -3.40
C LYS A 233 12.51 27.63 -4.14
N LYS A 234 13.46 28.55 -3.95
CA LYS A 234 14.81 28.46 -4.56
C LYS A 234 15.54 27.18 -4.14
N LEU A 235 15.44 26.78 -2.87
CA LEU A 235 15.99 25.49 -2.41
C LEU A 235 15.36 24.32 -3.17
N LEU A 236 14.03 24.30 -3.31
CA LEU A 236 13.34 23.22 -4.03
C LEU A 236 13.70 23.19 -5.51
N ASP A 237 13.78 24.35 -6.17
CA ASP A 237 14.23 24.47 -7.56
C ASP A 237 15.66 23.91 -7.73
N PHE A 238 16.56 24.21 -6.78
CA PHE A 238 17.90 23.63 -6.76
C PHE A 238 17.86 22.09 -6.61
N LEU A 239 17.12 21.56 -5.64
CA LEU A 239 16.99 20.11 -5.44
C LEU A 239 16.42 19.41 -6.67
N ALA A 240 15.42 20.00 -7.33
CA ALA A 240 14.83 19.48 -8.56
C ALA A 240 15.82 19.46 -9.73
N SER A 241 16.76 20.40 -9.78
CA SER A 241 17.84 20.44 -10.79
C SER A 241 18.93 19.37 -10.56
N ARG A 242 18.89 18.65 -9.42
CA ARG A 242 19.93 17.74 -8.95
C ARG A 242 19.40 16.30 -8.83
N PRO A 243 19.26 15.57 -9.96
CA PRO A 243 18.77 14.19 -9.94
C PRO A 243 19.73 13.21 -9.23
N ASP A 244 20.95 13.63 -8.93
CA ASP A 244 21.92 12.89 -8.10
C ASP A 244 21.61 12.98 -6.59
N ILE A 245 20.66 13.81 -6.18
CA ILE A 245 20.20 13.92 -4.79
C ILE A 245 18.87 13.17 -4.65
N TRP A 246 18.74 12.39 -3.59
CA TRP A 246 17.47 11.79 -3.20
C TRP A 246 16.74 12.71 -2.23
N VAL A 247 15.59 13.25 -2.63
CA VAL A 247 14.69 13.97 -1.72
C VAL A 247 13.60 13.00 -1.29
N GLY A 248 13.53 12.69 0.00
CA GLY A 248 12.60 11.72 0.56
C GLY A 248 12.05 12.15 1.92
N THR A 249 11.09 11.39 2.41
CA THR A 249 10.53 11.61 3.76
C THR A 249 11.46 11.07 4.85
N PHE A 250 11.28 11.56 6.08
CA PHE A 250 12.12 11.25 7.22
C PHE A 250 12.23 9.75 7.48
N SER A 251 11.09 9.07 7.65
CA SER A 251 11.08 7.63 7.88
C SER A 251 11.54 6.83 6.66
N GLU A 252 11.21 7.27 5.44
CA GLU A 252 11.60 6.59 4.20
C GLU A 252 13.13 6.50 4.07
N VAL A 253 13.81 7.64 4.22
CA VAL A 253 15.27 7.71 4.08
C VAL A 253 15.96 7.00 5.23
N LEU A 254 15.49 7.17 6.47
CA LEU A 254 16.09 6.51 7.63
C LEU A 254 15.87 4.99 7.63
N ASN A 255 14.70 4.53 7.18
CA ASN A 255 14.48 3.11 6.94
C ASN A 255 15.45 2.58 5.88
N ALA A 256 15.71 3.30 4.79
CA ALA A 256 16.67 2.81 3.79
C ALA A 256 18.10 2.65 4.33
N ILE A 257 18.55 3.49 5.28
CA ILE A 257 19.95 3.49 5.75
C ILE A 257 20.19 2.68 7.04
N THR A 258 19.24 2.64 7.98
CA THR A 258 19.22 1.63 9.09
C THR A 258 19.13 0.20 8.53
N THR A 259 18.70 0.21 7.29
CA THR A 259 18.28 -0.87 6.46
C THR A 259 19.33 -1.88 6.06
N GLY A 260 20.59 -1.44 6.15
CA GLY A 260 21.76 -2.09 5.53
C GLY A 260 22.07 -3.50 6.03
N LYS A 261 21.24 -4.07 6.91
CA LYS A 261 21.17 -5.52 7.18
C LYS A 261 19.84 -6.21 6.86
N ASN A 262 18.74 -5.52 6.56
CA ASN A 262 17.51 -6.10 5.99
C ASN A 262 16.35 -5.12 5.71
N THR A 263 16.57 -3.99 5.05
CA THR A 263 15.59 -3.56 4.07
C THR A 263 16.36 -3.07 2.85
N GLN A 264 16.21 -3.84 1.77
CA GLN A 264 16.05 -3.24 0.47
C GLN A 264 15.10 -2.06 0.65
N LYS A 265 15.26 -0.99 -0.11
CA LYS A 265 14.13 -0.21 -0.60
C LYS A 265 12.87 -1.11 -0.60
N GLU A 266 11.65 -0.62 -0.38
CA GLU A 266 10.57 -1.24 -1.16
C GLU A 266 10.87 -0.91 -2.67
N GLN A 267 12.02 -1.37 -3.20
CA GLN A 267 12.04 -2.26 -4.33
C GLN A 267 10.89 -3.19 -4.06
N SER A 268 9.75 -2.82 -4.63
CA SER A 268 8.73 -3.76 -5.02
C SER A 268 9.42 -5.09 -5.29
N THR A 269 9.26 -6.08 -4.40
CA THR A 269 9.75 -7.44 -4.68
C THR A 269 8.96 -8.06 -5.83
N VAL A 270 8.01 -7.31 -6.40
CA VAL A 270 7.41 -7.57 -7.69
C VAL A 270 8.51 -7.63 -8.74
N ARG A 271 8.84 -8.87 -9.10
CA ARG A 271 9.71 -9.16 -10.24
C ARG A 271 8.87 -9.12 -11.50
N VAL A 272 9.46 -8.63 -12.57
CA VAL A 272 8.86 -8.64 -13.89
C VAL A 272 9.65 -9.58 -14.78
N ASP A 273 8.96 -10.55 -15.38
CA ASP A 273 9.50 -11.47 -16.36
C ASP A 273 8.79 -11.22 -17.70
N THR A 274 9.58 -10.83 -18.69
CA THR A 274 9.11 -10.59 -20.06
C THR A 274 9.58 -11.70 -20.99
N ASN A 275 9.92 -12.90 -20.52
CA ASN A 275 10.25 -14.02 -21.39
C ASN A 275 8.98 -14.70 -21.94
N GLY A 276 9.06 -15.19 -23.18
CA GLY A 276 7.93 -15.84 -23.86
C GLY A 276 6.87 -14.85 -24.34
N ASP A 277 5.61 -15.31 -24.39
CA ASP A 277 4.47 -14.56 -24.98
C ASP A 277 3.76 -13.62 -23.98
N PHE A 278 4.22 -13.57 -22.73
CA PHE A 278 3.56 -12.83 -21.65
C PHE A 278 4.52 -11.88 -20.93
N ILE A 279 3.97 -10.84 -20.33
CA ILE A 279 4.62 -9.97 -19.35
C ILE A 279 4.07 -10.37 -17.99
N THR A 280 4.92 -10.89 -17.12
CA THR A 280 4.52 -11.48 -15.85
C THR A 280 5.09 -10.69 -14.68
N TYR A 281 4.22 -10.24 -13.78
CA TYR A 281 4.55 -9.62 -12.51
C TYR A 281 4.39 -10.64 -11.39
N VAL A 282 5.41 -10.79 -10.54
CA VAL A 282 5.43 -11.78 -9.45
C VAL A 282 5.87 -11.12 -8.17
N SER A 283 4.97 -11.04 -7.19
CA SER A 283 5.23 -10.62 -5.83
C SER A 283 5.09 -11.81 -4.85
N PRO A 284 5.42 -11.62 -3.55
CA PRO A 284 5.10 -12.59 -2.51
C PRO A 284 3.59 -12.86 -2.33
N TYR A 285 2.72 -11.93 -2.76
CA TYR A 285 1.29 -11.96 -2.49
C TYR A 285 0.41 -12.06 -3.75
N TYR A 286 0.96 -11.85 -4.95
CA TYR A 286 0.25 -12.07 -6.20
C TYR A 286 1.18 -12.43 -7.35
N ALA A 287 0.61 -13.08 -8.37
CA ALA A 287 1.23 -13.24 -9.67
C ALA A 287 0.21 -12.87 -10.76
N LEU A 288 0.67 -12.17 -11.79
CA LEU A 288 -0.18 -11.56 -12.81
C LEU A 288 0.54 -11.60 -14.15
N SER A 289 -0.08 -12.12 -15.20
CA SER A 289 0.49 -12.11 -16.55
C SER A 289 -0.43 -11.48 -17.56
N TRP A 290 0.14 -10.72 -18.49
CA TRP A 290 -0.55 -10.08 -19.61
C TRP A 290 0.05 -10.50 -20.94
N SER A 291 -0.79 -10.74 -21.95
CA SER A 291 -0.35 -11.16 -23.30
C SER A 291 0.42 -10.04 -24.01
N LYS A 292 1.57 -10.35 -24.61
CA LYS A 292 2.33 -9.37 -25.39
C LYS A 292 1.66 -8.95 -26.69
N ASN A 293 0.73 -9.76 -27.21
CA ASN A 293 0.18 -9.58 -28.54
C ASN A 293 -1.16 -8.84 -28.55
N PHE A 294 -1.89 -8.85 -27.42
CA PHE A 294 -3.18 -8.19 -27.28
C PHE A 294 -3.53 -8.00 -25.79
N PRO A 295 -4.35 -7.00 -25.45
CA PRO A 295 -4.77 -6.70 -24.06
C PRO A 295 -5.61 -7.83 -23.47
N MET A 296 -4.94 -8.74 -22.77
CA MET A 296 -5.57 -9.83 -22.02
C MET A 296 -4.76 -10.14 -20.76
N MET A 297 -5.42 -10.12 -19.62
CA MET A 297 -4.93 -10.71 -18.38
C MET A 297 -5.03 -12.23 -18.50
N SER A 298 -3.90 -12.91 -18.68
CA SER A 298 -3.84 -14.34 -19.01
C SER A 298 -3.60 -15.23 -17.79
N TYR A 299 -3.01 -14.67 -16.73
CA TYR A 299 -2.82 -15.35 -15.45
C TYR A 299 -3.06 -14.36 -14.32
N TRP A 300 -3.73 -14.82 -13.26
CA TRP A 300 -3.85 -14.07 -12.01
C TRP A 300 -3.92 -15.06 -10.85
N ASN A 301 -3.08 -14.88 -9.84
CA ASN A 301 -3.13 -15.62 -8.59
C ASN A 301 -2.82 -14.68 -7.41
N ILE A 302 -3.28 -15.06 -6.21
CA ILE A 302 -3.08 -14.32 -4.96
C ILE A 302 -2.66 -15.24 -3.82
N GLU A 303 -2.02 -14.64 -2.82
CA GLU A 303 -1.60 -15.26 -1.58
C GLU A 303 -1.75 -14.26 -0.43
N SER A 304 -2.70 -14.47 0.49
CA SER A 304 -2.96 -13.53 1.60
C SER A 304 -2.18 -13.80 2.90
N GLY A 305 -1.45 -14.92 3.03
CA GLY A 305 -0.98 -15.43 4.33
C GLY A 305 0.30 -16.29 4.33
N GLY A 306 1.16 -16.22 3.30
CA GLY A 306 2.49 -16.86 3.30
C GLY A 306 2.46 -18.39 3.23
N ARG A 307 1.66 -18.96 2.33
CA ARG A 307 1.52 -20.42 2.16
C ARG A 307 2.75 -21.07 1.51
N ASN A 308 2.84 -22.39 1.64
CA ASN A 308 3.87 -23.20 0.98
C ASN A 308 3.57 -23.28 -0.53
N ARG A 309 4.60 -23.08 -1.37
CA ARG A 309 4.52 -23.02 -2.84
C ARG A 309 3.80 -24.21 -3.49
N LYS A 310 3.78 -25.39 -2.86
CA LYS A 310 3.08 -26.58 -3.36
C LYS A 310 1.56 -26.40 -3.58
N TYR A 311 0.98 -25.29 -3.12
CA TYR A 311 -0.44 -24.95 -3.25
C TYR A 311 -0.70 -23.70 -4.12
N LEU A 312 0.34 -23.11 -4.75
CA LEU A 312 0.33 -21.72 -5.25
C LEU A 312 0.51 -21.52 -6.76
N ASP A 313 0.32 -22.56 -7.58
CA ASP A 313 0.56 -22.44 -9.02
C ASP A 313 -0.72 -22.34 -9.87
N LYS A 314 -1.90 -22.38 -9.23
CA LYS A 314 -3.19 -22.31 -9.94
C LYS A 314 -3.57 -20.87 -10.29
N SER A 315 -3.94 -20.66 -11.55
CA SER A 315 -4.56 -19.41 -11.98
C SER A 315 -5.99 -19.34 -11.44
N LEU A 316 -6.36 -18.17 -10.93
CA LEU A 316 -7.73 -17.81 -10.61
C LEU A 316 -8.56 -17.55 -11.86
N LEU A 317 -7.94 -17.51 -13.04
CA LEU A 317 -8.59 -17.22 -14.32
C LEU A 317 -8.87 -18.48 -15.13
N ARG A 318 -10.02 -18.48 -15.81
CA ARG A 318 -10.36 -19.54 -16.77
C ARG A 318 -9.41 -19.51 -17.96
N PRO A 319 -8.74 -20.64 -18.28
CA PRO A 319 -7.88 -20.75 -19.46
C PRO A 319 -8.62 -20.31 -20.73
N GLY A 320 -7.95 -19.49 -21.55
CA GLY A 320 -8.49 -18.98 -22.81
C GLY A 320 -9.58 -17.91 -22.70
N LYS A 321 -10.00 -17.50 -21.49
CA LYS A 321 -10.98 -16.41 -21.28
C LYS A 321 -10.36 -15.21 -20.56
N GLY A 322 -9.65 -15.44 -19.46
CA GLY A 322 -8.86 -14.41 -18.77
C GLY A 322 -9.63 -13.15 -18.38
N GLY A 323 -8.91 -12.03 -18.29
CA GLY A 323 -9.46 -10.68 -18.18
C GLY A 323 -9.29 -9.89 -19.48
N VAL A 324 -10.34 -9.27 -20.01
CA VAL A 324 -10.34 -8.59 -21.32
C VAL A 324 -11.12 -7.28 -21.28
N LEU A 325 -10.74 -6.34 -22.14
CA LEU A 325 -11.54 -5.13 -22.39
C LEU A 325 -12.78 -5.51 -23.18
N ILE A 326 -13.90 -4.86 -22.87
CA ILE A 326 -15.17 -5.08 -23.54
C ILE A 326 -15.65 -3.75 -24.13
N ASN A 327 -16.22 -3.82 -25.32
CA ASN A 327 -17.02 -2.74 -25.86
C ASN A 327 -18.22 -3.33 -26.60
N ARG A 328 -19.41 -3.16 -26.02
CA ARG A 328 -20.66 -3.79 -26.49
C ARG A 328 -20.47 -5.31 -26.60
N ASP A 329 -20.68 -5.89 -27.79
CA ASP A 329 -20.57 -7.32 -28.04
C ASP A 329 -19.15 -7.79 -28.39
N ASN A 330 -18.18 -6.87 -28.44
CA ASN A 330 -16.80 -7.17 -28.83
C ASN A 330 -15.88 -7.20 -27.62
N SER A 331 -14.86 -8.06 -27.68
CA SER A 331 -13.80 -8.13 -26.68
C SER A 331 -12.45 -7.89 -27.31
N SER A 332 -11.49 -7.51 -26.47
CA SER A 332 -10.12 -7.28 -26.91
C SER A 332 -9.31 -8.58 -27.11
N PHE A 333 -9.91 -9.74 -26.84
CA PHE A 333 -9.29 -11.04 -27.11
C PHE A 333 -8.96 -11.19 -28.60
N LEU A 334 -7.72 -11.55 -28.91
CA LEU A 334 -7.18 -11.67 -30.28
C LEU A 334 -7.22 -10.37 -31.11
N THR A 335 -7.57 -9.23 -30.52
CA THR A 335 -7.45 -7.92 -31.17
C THR A 335 -5.97 -7.51 -31.13
N GLN A 336 -5.25 -7.74 -32.22
CA GLN A 336 -3.80 -7.50 -32.31
C GLN A 336 -3.45 -6.07 -31.87
N ASN A 337 -2.79 -5.98 -30.74
CA ASN A 337 -2.31 -4.73 -30.15
C ASN A 337 -1.12 -5.08 -29.25
N PRO A 338 0.11 -4.93 -29.76
CA PRO A 338 1.30 -5.30 -29.01
C PRO A 338 1.46 -4.47 -27.74
N ALA A 339 1.80 -5.15 -26.64
CA ALA A 339 2.11 -4.50 -25.38
C ALA A 339 3.38 -3.65 -25.51
N ILE A 340 3.33 -2.42 -25.01
CA ILE A 340 4.46 -1.53 -24.84
C ILE A 340 4.84 -1.56 -23.38
N TYR A 341 6.06 -2.02 -23.11
CA TYR A 341 6.57 -2.16 -21.77
C TYR A 341 7.44 -0.93 -21.41
N LYS A 342 7.02 -0.19 -20.37
CA LYS A 342 7.67 1.06 -19.90
C LYS A 342 8.01 0.92 -18.42
N GLY A 343 9.20 0.42 -18.09
CA GLY A 343 9.61 0.23 -16.69
C GLY A 343 8.76 -0.84 -16.01
N MET A 344 7.92 -0.50 -15.03
CA MET A 344 7.00 -1.47 -14.42
C MET A 344 5.60 -1.47 -15.06
N GLU A 345 5.35 -0.60 -16.04
CA GLU A 345 4.04 -0.45 -16.66
C GLU A 345 3.94 -1.27 -17.97
N THR A 346 2.84 -2.01 -18.12
CA THR A 346 2.45 -2.65 -19.40
C THR A 346 1.33 -1.83 -20.01
N CYS A 347 1.51 -1.33 -21.24
CA CYS A 347 0.57 -0.47 -21.92
C CYS A 347 0.10 -1.05 -23.26
N TYR A 348 -1.18 -0.86 -23.56
CA TYR A 348 -1.82 -1.10 -24.86
C TYR A 348 -2.45 0.20 -25.30
N GLU A 349 -1.87 0.90 -26.29
CA GLU A 349 -2.19 2.31 -26.55
C GLU A 349 -3.45 2.51 -27.42
N ASN A 350 -3.75 1.59 -28.34
CA ASN A 350 -4.78 1.79 -29.38
C ASN A 350 -5.60 0.54 -29.69
N VAL A 351 -6.28 -0.01 -28.69
CA VAL A 351 -7.17 -1.17 -28.84
C VAL A 351 -8.42 -0.74 -29.60
N THR A 352 -8.47 -1.05 -30.89
CA THR A 352 -9.56 -0.62 -31.78
C THR A 352 -10.59 -1.72 -31.93
N PHE A 353 -11.84 -1.43 -31.54
CA PHE A 353 -12.96 -2.34 -31.69
C PHE A 353 -13.63 -2.21 -33.08
N PRO A 354 -14.43 -3.20 -33.52
CA PRO A 354 -15.09 -3.18 -34.83
C PRO A 354 -15.98 -1.96 -35.09
N ASP A 355 -16.54 -1.36 -34.04
CA ASP A 355 -17.35 -0.13 -34.13
C ASP A 355 -16.51 1.17 -34.18
N LYS A 356 -15.18 1.03 -34.33
CA LYS A 356 -14.17 2.11 -34.36
C LYS A 356 -13.93 2.79 -33.02
N THR A 357 -14.53 2.32 -31.93
CA THR A 357 -14.14 2.78 -30.58
C THR A 357 -12.70 2.37 -30.32
N VAL A 358 -11.90 3.30 -29.83
CA VAL A 358 -10.51 3.05 -29.44
C VAL A 358 -10.42 3.15 -27.92
N MET A 359 -9.86 2.12 -27.30
CA MET A 359 -9.49 2.14 -25.88
C MET A 359 -7.98 1.99 -25.71
N ASN A 360 -7.49 2.38 -24.55
CA ASN A 360 -6.17 2.03 -24.07
C ASN A 360 -6.29 1.29 -22.74
N CYS A 361 -5.28 0.49 -22.42
CA CYS A 361 -5.18 -0.21 -21.16
C CYS A 361 -3.76 -0.09 -20.64
N SER A 362 -3.58 0.25 -19.38
CA SER A 362 -2.28 0.13 -18.71
C SER A 362 -2.39 -0.61 -17.39
N VAL A 363 -1.33 -1.33 -17.07
CA VAL A 363 -1.24 -2.19 -15.89
C VAL A 363 0.03 -1.86 -15.16
N ILE A 364 -0.09 -1.53 -13.88
CA ILE A 364 1.03 -1.13 -13.04
C ILE A 364 0.97 -1.85 -11.68
N PRO A 365 2.00 -2.62 -11.31
CA PRO A 365 2.17 -3.06 -9.93
C PRO A 365 2.59 -1.86 -9.08
N THR A 366 1.82 -1.53 -8.05
CA THR A 366 2.12 -0.37 -7.18
C THR A 366 2.99 -0.78 -5.99
N ASN A 367 2.78 -1.99 -5.43
CA ASN A 367 3.61 -2.60 -4.40
C ASN A 367 3.41 -4.14 -4.39
N GLU A 368 3.92 -4.81 -3.35
CA GLU A 368 3.86 -6.27 -3.24
C GLU A 368 2.45 -6.84 -3.09
N ARG A 369 1.47 -6.04 -2.64
CA ARG A 369 0.08 -6.45 -2.45
C ARG A 369 -0.88 -5.79 -3.39
N GLN A 370 -0.45 -4.78 -4.14
CA GLN A 370 -1.34 -3.96 -4.93
C GLN A 370 -0.86 -3.78 -6.37
N PHE A 371 -1.82 -3.81 -7.29
CA PHE A 371 -1.64 -3.45 -8.69
C PHE A 371 -2.89 -2.71 -9.18
N SER A 372 -2.74 -1.90 -10.22
CA SER A 372 -3.84 -1.14 -10.83
C SER A 372 -3.95 -1.43 -12.33
N ILE A 373 -5.19 -1.45 -12.82
CA ILE A 373 -5.53 -1.53 -14.24
C ILE A 373 -6.24 -0.24 -14.60
N THR A 374 -5.66 0.54 -15.51
CA THR A 374 -6.25 1.77 -16.05
C THR A 374 -6.77 1.49 -17.45
N ILE A 375 -8.02 1.87 -17.72
CA ILE A 375 -8.65 1.77 -19.04
C ILE A 375 -9.07 3.17 -19.46
N GLY A 376 -8.58 3.65 -20.60
CA GLY A 376 -8.92 4.96 -21.15
C GLY A 376 -9.59 4.86 -22.51
N GLY A 377 -10.39 5.85 -22.90
CA GLY A 377 -11.11 5.84 -24.17
C GLY A 377 -10.38 6.51 -25.34
N SER A 378 -9.08 6.79 -25.21
CA SER A 378 -8.23 7.41 -26.24
C SER A 378 -8.89 8.59 -27.01
N GLY A 379 -9.56 9.48 -26.27
CA GLY A 379 -10.30 10.64 -26.82
C GLY A 379 -11.81 10.44 -27.00
N ASN A 380 -12.31 9.21 -26.84
CA ASN A 380 -13.72 8.86 -26.80
C ASN A 380 -14.18 8.54 -25.37
N LYS A 381 -15.48 8.62 -25.14
CA LYS A 381 -16.10 8.11 -23.90
C LYS A 381 -16.58 6.68 -24.10
N PHE A 382 -16.53 5.88 -23.05
CA PHE A 382 -17.11 4.53 -23.01
C PHE A 382 -18.04 4.38 -21.80
N CYS A 383 -19.00 3.49 -21.88
CA CYS A 383 -19.97 3.18 -20.84
C CYS A 383 -20.42 1.73 -20.97
N HIS A 384 -21.30 1.30 -20.05
CA HIS A 384 -21.67 -0.10 -19.86
C HIS A 384 -20.45 -0.94 -19.48
N GLU A 385 -20.45 -2.21 -19.85
CA GLU A 385 -19.36 -3.13 -19.58
C GLU A 385 -18.09 -2.71 -20.34
N PHE A 386 -17.02 -2.41 -19.60
CA PHE A 386 -15.74 -2.02 -20.18
C PHE A 386 -14.59 -2.99 -19.87
N PHE A 387 -14.74 -3.82 -18.84
CA PHE A 387 -13.75 -4.82 -18.47
C PHE A 387 -14.43 -6.05 -17.88
N ARG A 388 -13.91 -7.24 -18.20
CA ARG A 388 -14.46 -8.52 -17.74
C ARG A 388 -13.36 -9.45 -17.29
N ILE A 389 -13.60 -10.19 -16.22
CA ILE A 389 -12.74 -11.27 -15.71
C ILE A 389 -13.55 -12.56 -15.63
N HIS A 390 -13.05 -13.64 -16.20
CA HIS A 390 -13.60 -14.99 -16.04
C HIS A 390 -12.78 -15.78 -15.03
N THR A 391 -13.36 -16.16 -13.89
CA THR A 391 -12.65 -17.02 -12.94
C THR A 391 -12.57 -18.46 -13.41
N ALA A 392 -11.54 -19.18 -12.97
CA ALA A 392 -11.37 -20.59 -13.30
C ALA A 392 -12.56 -21.41 -12.79
N PRO A 393 -13.00 -22.45 -13.52
CA PRO A 393 -13.90 -23.43 -12.96
C PRO A 393 -13.16 -24.12 -11.82
N ASP A 394 -12.03 -24.80 -11.99
CA ASP A 394 -11.38 -25.72 -11.03
C ASP A 394 -10.82 -25.16 -9.69
N ILE A 395 -11.30 -23.99 -9.27
CA ILE A 395 -11.16 -23.42 -7.93
C ILE A 395 -12.53 -23.34 -7.23
N THR A 396 -12.56 -23.10 -5.92
CA THR A 396 -13.84 -22.78 -5.26
C THR A 396 -14.38 -21.45 -5.81
N PRO A 397 -15.66 -21.36 -6.20
CA PRO A 397 -16.25 -20.11 -6.66
C PRO A 397 -16.05 -19.00 -5.63
N MET A 398 -15.58 -17.85 -6.09
CA MET A 398 -15.42 -16.68 -5.22
C MET A 398 -16.79 -16.14 -4.78
N SER A 399 -16.79 -15.37 -3.70
CA SER A 399 -17.94 -14.55 -3.31
C SER A 399 -17.57 -13.07 -3.35
N VAL A 400 -18.49 -12.23 -3.82
CA VAL A 400 -18.33 -10.76 -3.80
C VAL A 400 -19.01 -10.20 -2.55
N TRP A 401 -18.26 -9.47 -1.73
CA TRP A 401 -18.78 -8.80 -0.53
C TRP A 401 -18.73 -7.29 -0.78
N ALA A 402 -19.90 -6.66 -0.85
CA ALA A 402 -20.07 -5.23 -1.16
C ALA A 402 -21.53 -4.79 -0.93
N GLU A 403 -21.77 -3.47 -0.93
CA GLU A 403 -23.14 -2.93 -0.97
C GLU A 403 -23.79 -3.27 -2.31
N LYS A 404 -25.02 -3.82 -2.30
CA LYS A 404 -25.80 -4.07 -3.52
C LYS A 404 -26.33 -2.77 -4.10
N THR A 405 -26.32 -2.65 -5.43
CA THR A 405 -26.95 -1.53 -6.14
C THR A 405 -28.34 -1.91 -6.64
N GLU A 406 -29.15 -0.92 -7.02
CA GLU A 406 -30.42 -1.12 -7.73
C GLU A 406 -30.22 -1.47 -9.23
N ASN A 407 -29.00 -1.37 -9.75
CA ASN A 407 -28.69 -1.62 -11.16
C ASN A 407 -28.99 -3.08 -11.52
N LYS A 408 -29.82 -3.28 -12.55
CA LYS A 408 -30.20 -4.62 -12.99
C LYS A 408 -28.98 -5.37 -13.53
N PRO A 409 -28.66 -6.58 -13.02
CA PRO A 409 -27.59 -7.39 -13.56
C PRO A 409 -27.81 -7.73 -15.04
N SER A 410 -26.74 -7.74 -15.84
CA SER A 410 -26.81 -8.09 -17.26
C SER A 410 -27.46 -9.46 -17.49
N THR A 411 -28.19 -9.60 -18.60
CA THR A 411 -28.74 -10.89 -19.08
C THR A 411 -27.83 -11.56 -20.12
N LEU A 412 -26.68 -10.96 -20.44
CA LEU A 412 -25.80 -11.39 -21.53
C LEU A 412 -25.31 -12.83 -21.40
N TYR A 413 -25.20 -13.35 -20.18
CA TYR A 413 -24.69 -14.70 -19.91
C TYR A 413 -25.79 -15.68 -19.52
N ASP A 414 -27.06 -15.29 -19.66
CA ASP A 414 -28.18 -16.15 -19.31
C ASP A 414 -28.28 -17.26 -20.37
N THR A 415 -27.79 -18.46 -20.06
CA THR A 415 -28.03 -19.66 -20.89
C THR A 415 -29.49 -20.11 -20.71
N PRO A 416 -30.16 -20.65 -21.75
CA PRO A 416 -31.52 -21.18 -21.61
C PRO A 416 -31.58 -22.24 -20.51
N VAL A 417 -32.36 -21.96 -19.47
CA VAL A 417 -32.56 -22.84 -18.32
C VAL A 417 -33.49 -23.98 -18.74
N THR A 418 -32.98 -25.21 -18.79
CA THR A 418 -33.89 -26.38 -18.68
C THR A 418 -34.27 -26.54 -17.22
N ILE A 419 -35.38 -27.23 -16.92
CA ILE A 419 -35.80 -27.50 -15.52
C ILE A 419 -34.73 -28.26 -14.69
N TYR A 420 -33.70 -28.80 -15.34
CA TYR A 420 -32.57 -29.50 -14.71
C TYR A 420 -31.33 -28.61 -14.50
N THR A 421 -31.39 -27.35 -14.93
CA THR A 421 -30.25 -26.42 -14.90
C THR A 421 -30.39 -25.45 -13.74
N PRO A 422 -29.38 -25.28 -12.86
CA PRO A 422 -29.43 -24.25 -11.81
C PRO A 422 -29.66 -22.86 -12.41
N GLN A 423 -30.48 -22.04 -11.73
CA GLN A 423 -30.64 -20.64 -12.13
C GLN A 423 -29.31 -19.90 -11.98
N ILE A 424 -28.97 -19.09 -12.99
CA ILE A 424 -27.83 -18.17 -12.92
C ILE A 424 -28.15 -17.11 -11.89
N VAL A 425 -27.24 -16.95 -10.94
CA VAL A 425 -27.35 -15.94 -9.89
C VAL A 425 -26.43 -14.81 -10.23
N LYS A 426 -26.95 -13.61 -10.07
CA LYS A 426 -26.28 -12.39 -10.49
C LYS A 426 -26.71 -11.23 -9.62
N ALA A 427 -25.77 -10.34 -9.36
CA ALA A 427 -25.98 -9.16 -8.55
C ALA A 427 -25.05 -8.04 -9.00
N SER A 428 -25.48 -6.80 -8.79
CA SER A 428 -24.70 -5.60 -9.03
C SER A 428 -24.30 -5.00 -7.69
N PHE A 429 -23.05 -4.59 -7.56
CA PHE A 429 -22.47 -4.07 -6.32
C PHE A 429 -21.70 -2.79 -6.54
N ARG A 430 -21.73 -1.90 -5.55
CA ARG A 430 -20.84 -0.72 -5.51
C ARG A 430 -19.41 -1.16 -5.26
N LEU A 431 -18.47 -0.37 -5.75
CA LEU A 431 -17.09 -0.41 -5.29
C LEU A 431 -16.94 0.57 -4.10
N PRO A 432 -16.08 0.27 -3.10
CA PRO A 432 -15.18 -0.88 -3.05
C PRO A 432 -15.88 -2.22 -2.82
N ALA A 433 -15.32 -3.28 -3.41
CA ALA A 433 -15.79 -4.65 -3.20
C ALA A 433 -14.64 -5.55 -2.74
N VAL A 434 -14.93 -6.51 -1.86
CA VAL A 434 -13.97 -7.54 -1.47
C VAL A 434 -14.35 -8.87 -2.11
N LEU A 435 -13.42 -9.41 -2.89
CA LEU A 435 -13.50 -10.74 -3.46
C LEU A 435 -12.92 -11.73 -2.46
N HIS A 436 -13.74 -12.70 -2.05
CA HIS A 436 -13.31 -13.78 -1.19
C HIS A 436 -13.10 -15.04 -2.02
N PHE A 437 -11.84 -15.45 -2.15
CA PHE A 437 -11.41 -16.73 -2.71
C PHE A 437 -11.11 -17.68 -1.55
N PRO A 438 -11.97 -18.65 -1.23
CA PRO A 438 -11.84 -19.47 -0.02
C PRO A 438 -10.48 -20.16 0.11
N ASP A 439 -9.91 -20.58 -1.02
CA ASP A 439 -8.64 -21.31 -1.07
C ASP A 439 -7.40 -20.39 -1.11
N TYR A 440 -7.56 -19.11 -1.49
CA TYR A 440 -6.44 -18.21 -1.85
C TYR A 440 -6.42 -16.88 -1.09
N GLY A 441 -7.52 -16.47 -0.48
CA GLY A 441 -7.59 -15.29 0.37
C GLY A 441 -8.53 -14.19 -0.14
N LEU A 442 -8.14 -12.95 0.12
CA LEU A 442 -8.99 -11.77 -0.06
C LEU A 442 -8.36 -10.75 -1.00
N VAL A 443 -9.17 -10.20 -1.90
CA VAL A 443 -8.77 -9.07 -2.77
C VAL A 443 -9.80 -7.97 -2.65
N LYS A 444 -9.38 -6.78 -2.24
CA LYS A 444 -10.18 -5.56 -2.34
C LYS A 444 -10.03 -4.96 -3.73
N ILE A 445 -11.14 -4.57 -4.34
CA ILE A 445 -11.16 -3.80 -5.58
C ILE A 445 -11.76 -2.42 -5.30
N GLU A 446 -11.07 -1.39 -5.78
CA GLU A 446 -11.49 0.01 -5.73
C GLU A 446 -11.51 0.61 -7.14
N ALA A 447 -12.33 1.63 -7.37
CA ALA A 447 -12.33 2.42 -8.59
C ALA A 447 -12.09 3.91 -8.26
N ASP A 448 -11.53 4.64 -9.21
CA ASP A 448 -11.31 6.09 -9.11
C ASP A 448 -12.58 6.94 -9.32
N GLN A 449 -13.67 6.33 -9.80
CA GLN A 449 -14.94 7.01 -10.06
C GLN A 449 -16.09 6.28 -9.35
N ASP A 450 -16.91 7.04 -8.63
CA ASP A 450 -18.03 6.54 -7.82
C ASP A 450 -19.14 5.87 -8.66
N GLU A 451 -19.22 6.21 -9.95
CA GLU A 451 -20.19 5.61 -10.89
C GLU A 451 -19.77 4.25 -11.44
N ILE A 452 -18.53 3.81 -11.19
CA ILE A 452 -18.08 2.49 -11.57
C ILE A 452 -18.60 1.46 -10.56
N TYR A 453 -19.27 0.43 -11.08
CA TYR A 453 -19.81 -0.66 -10.28
C TYR A 453 -19.41 -2.01 -10.88
N ILE A 454 -19.54 -3.07 -10.09
CA ILE A 454 -19.19 -4.43 -10.47
C ILE A 454 -20.44 -5.31 -10.50
N GLN A 455 -20.53 -6.21 -11.48
CA GLN A 455 -21.55 -7.25 -11.51
C GLN A 455 -20.91 -8.63 -11.35
N GLU A 456 -21.49 -9.46 -10.50
CA GLU A 456 -21.20 -10.89 -10.42
C GLU A 456 -22.22 -11.65 -11.26
N HIS A 457 -21.74 -12.64 -12.02
CA HIS A 457 -22.57 -13.64 -12.69
C HIS A 457 -22.01 -15.02 -12.41
N PHE A 458 -22.77 -15.82 -11.67
CA PHE A 458 -22.45 -17.20 -11.39
C PHE A 458 -22.84 -18.08 -12.58
N VAL A 459 -21.85 -18.66 -13.25
CA VAL A 459 -22.03 -19.53 -14.41
C VAL A 459 -21.78 -20.97 -13.99
N PRO A 460 -22.84 -21.81 -13.91
CA PRO A 460 -22.67 -23.21 -13.54
C PRO A 460 -21.78 -23.95 -14.52
N ASP A 461 -20.92 -24.84 -14.00
CA ASP A 461 -20.13 -25.74 -14.84
C ASP A 461 -20.93 -27.03 -15.06
N TYR A 462 -21.63 -27.09 -16.20
CA TYR A 462 -22.52 -28.19 -16.55
C TYR A 462 -21.79 -29.52 -16.76
N GLU A 463 -20.48 -29.50 -17.03
CA GLU A 463 -19.70 -30.73 -17.27
C GLU A 463 -19.13 -31.32 -15.97
N ASN A 464 -19.07 -30.53 -14.90
CA ASN A 464 -18.52 -30.91 -13.59
C ASN A 464 -19.56 -30.97 -12.45
N THR A 465 -20.86 -31.12 -12.77
CA THR A 465 -21.94 -31.18 -11.76
C THR A 465 -21.90 -32.49 -10.94
N GLY A 466 -21.91 -32.38 -9.61
CA GLY A 466 -22.03 -33.50 -8.65
C GLY A 466 -23.08 -33.25 -7.54
N LEU A 467 -23.35 -34.25 -6.70
CA LEU A 467 -24.41 -34.25 -5.67
C LEU A 467 -24.20 -33.18 -4.57
N SER A 468 -25.04 -32.14 -4.57
CA SER A 468 -25.19 -31.18 -3.46
C SER A 468 -25.68 -31.90 -2.20
N LEU A 469 -24.92 -31.85 -1.11
CA LEU A 469 -25.20 -32.66 0.07
C LEU A 469 -26.26 -32.07 1.03
N GLY A 470 -26.76 -30.86 0.80
CA GLY A 470 -27.79 -30.22 1.64
C GLY A 470 -27.44 -30.14 3.15
N PRO A 471 -28.23 -29.45 3.98
CA PRO A 471 -27.92 -29.25 5.40
C PRO A 471 -28.00 -30.50 6.29
N PHE A 472 -28.37 -31.68 5.75
CA PHE A 472 -28.65 -32.90 6.53
C PHE A 472 -27.80 -34.08 6.06
N ASN A 473 -26.50 -34.08 6.35
CA ASN A 473 -25.61 -35.18 6.00
C ASN A 473 -25.57 -36.26 7.10
N ARG A 474 -26.25 -37.40 6.89
CA ARG A 474 -26.09 -38.63 7.68
C ARG A 474 -25.55 -39.75 6.78
N GLY A 475 -24.22 -39.90 6.70
CA GLY A 475 -23.58 -41.14 6.22
C GLY A 475 -22.34 -41.00 5.33
N GLY A 476 -21.23 -41.61 5.77
CA GLY A 476 -20.11 -42.13 4.95
C GLY A 476 -19.37 -41.14 4.02
N HIS A 477 -18.35 -40.46 4.57
CA HIS A 477 -17.54 -39.44 3.88
C HIS A 477 -16.50 -39.95 2.88
N ALA A 478 -15.99 -41.18 3.00
CA ALA A 478 -14.81 -41.63 2.25
C ALA A 478 -15.04 -41.96 0.76
N TRP A 479 -16.28 -41.82 0.25
CA TRP A 479 -16.65 -42.30 -1.10
C TRP A 479 -17.35 -41.25 -1.98
N ARG A 480 -17.35 -39.96 -1.60
CA ARG A 480 -18.13 -38.92 -2.31
C ARG A 480 -17.23 -37.81 -2.86
N LYS A 481 -17.42 -37.47 -4.14
CA LYS A 481 -16.69 -36.41 -4.87
C LYS A 481 -17.23 -35.02 -4.50
N SER A 482 -16.33 -34.06 -4.29
CA SER A 482 -16.64 -32.64 -4.06
C SER A 482 -17.43 -32.04 -5.23
N VAL A 483 -18.43 -31.20 -4.94
CA VAL A 483 -19.28 -30.57 -5.95
C VAL A 483 -18.58 -29.34 -6.53
N HIS A 484 -18.42 -29.33 -7.84
CA HIS A 484 -17.94 -28.16 -8.56
C HIS A 484 -19.15 -27.38 -9.08
N LEU A 485 -19.48 -26.23 -8.48
CA LEU A 485 -20.72 -25.53 -8.78
C LEU A 485 -20.64 -24.61 -10.01
N GLY A 486 -19.44 -24.26 -10.50
CA GLY A 486 -19.30 -23.32 -11.62
C GLY A 486 -18.15 -22.33 -11.47
N SER A 487 -18.22 -21.25 -12.24
CA SER A 487 -17.26 -20.14 -12.24
C SER A 487 -18.00 -18.81 -12.12
N VAL A 488 -17.31 -17.76 -11.69
CA VAL A 488 -17.88 -16.41 -11.61
C VAL A 488 -17.33 -15.58 -12.77
N ILE A 489 -18.21 -14.87 -13.47
CA ILE A 489 -17.83 -13.76 -14.34
C ILE A 489 -17.97 -12.48 -13.52
N LEU A 490 -16.89 -11.72 -13.45
CA LEU A 490 -16.88 -10.37 -12.89
C LEU A 490 -16.83 -9.38 -14.05
N SER A 491 -17.82 -8.50 -14.13
CA SER A 491 -17.88 -7.46 -15.16
C SER A 491 -17.93 -6.08 -14.52
N PHE A 492 -17.13 -5.15 -15.04
CA PHE A 492 -17.03 -3.78 -14.56
C PHE A 492 -17.78 -2.86 -15.51
N HIS A 493 -18.62 -2.00 -14.93
CA HIS A 493 -19.57 -1.20 -15.67
C HIS A 493 -19.52 0.25 -15.23
N SER A 494 -19.91 1.15 -16.14
CA SER A 494 -20.28 2.52 -15.80
C SER A 494 -21.58 2.88 -16.49
N GLU A 495 -22.54 3.46 -15.77
CA GLU A 495 -23.80 3.90 -16.37
C GLU A 495 -23.60 5.13 -17.26
N LYS A 496 -22.68 6.01 -16.86
CA LYS A 496 -22.40 7.26 -17.56
C LYS A 496 -21.19 7.08 -18.48
N PRO A 497 -21.17 7.76 -19.63
CA PRO A 497 -19.98 7.81 -20.48
C PRO A 497 -18.77 8.43 -19.75
N ILE A 498 -17.72 7.64 -19.55
CA ILE A 498 -16.48 7.99 -18.85
C ILE A 498 -15.29 7.97 -19.83
N ASN A 499 -14.26 8.78 -19.55
CA ASN A 499 -13.05 8.84 -20.38
C ASN A 499 -11.94 7.91 -19.91
N LYS A 500 -11.98 7.53 -18.63
CA LYS A 500 -10.94 6.77 -17.93
C LYS A 500 -11.60 6.02 -16.78
N ALA A 501 -11.12 4.81 -16.49
CA ALA A 501 -11.44 4.03 -15.30
C ALA A 501 -10.12 3.49 -14.74
N CYS A 502 -9.83 3.70 -13.46
CA CYS A 502 -8.70 3.11 -12.77
C CYS A 502 -9.20 2.13 -11.72
N LEU A 503 -8.97 0.84 -11.93
CA LEU A 503 -9.31 -0.23 -11.00
C LEU A 503 -8.08 -0.61 -10.19
N THR A 504 -8.15 -0.51 -8.86
CA THR A 504 -7.05 -0.87 -7.95
C THR A 504 -7.37 -2.15 -7.22
N PHE A 505 -6.50 -3.15 -7.34
CA PHE A 505 -6.62 -4.46 -6.73
C PHE A 505 -5.62 -4.57 -5.58
N THR A 506 -6.10 -4.84 -4.37
CA THR A 506 -5.27 -4.96 -3.16
C THR A 506 -5.48 -6.30 -2.48
N VAL A 507 -4.44 -7.13 -2.42
CA VAL A 507 -4.43 -8.40 -1.68
C VAL A 507 -4.42 -8.10 -0.18
N LEU A 508 -5.54 -8.37 0.48
CA LEU A 508 -5.70 -8.17 1.92
C LEU A 508 -5.06 -9.33 2.69
N ASP A 509 -4.84 -9.13 3.98
CA ASP A 509 -4.50 -10.22 4.90
C ASP A 509 -5.64 -11.24 4.98
N GLU A 510 -5.29 -12.48 5.34
CA GLU A 510 -6.30 -13.51 5.59
C GLU A 510 -7.29 -13.05 6.66
N ASN A 511 -8.58 -13.34 6.45
CA ASN A 511 -9.57 -13.17 7.51
C ASN A 511 -9.41 -14.31 8.52
N TYR A 512 -9.46 -14.00 9.81
CA TYR A 512 -9.32 -14.97 10.90
C TYR A 512 -10.15 -14.51 12.11
N PRO A 513 -10.52 -15.43 13.02
CA PRO A 513 -11.42 -15.09 14.11
C PRO A 513 -10.78 -14.08 15.08
N GLN A 514 -11.58 -13.16 15.62
CA GLN A 514 -11.14 -12.22 16.65
C GLN A 514 -11.69 -12.68 17.99
N ILE A 515 -10.90 -13.47 18.72
CA ILE A 515 -11.24 -14.00 20.04
C ILE A 515 -10.34 -13.32 21.06
N ALA A 516 -10.96 -12.66 22.06
CA ALA A 516 -10.23 -11.96 23.10
C ALA A 516 -9.21 -12.89 23.80
N GLY A 517 -7.96 -12.46 23.88
CA GLY A 517 -6.86 -13.24 24.47
C GLY A 517 -6.20 -14.26 23.54
N CYS A 518 -6.64 -14.38 22.28
CA CYS A 518 -5.99 -15.23 21.28
C CYS A 518 -5.26 -14.38 20.24
N ASP A 519 -3.99 -14.69 19.98
CA ASP A 519 -3.23 -14.11 18.87
C ASP A 519 -3.14 -15.12 17.71
N PHE A 520 -3.88 -14.85 16.64
CA PHE A 520 -3.90 -15.67 15.42
C PHE A 520 -2.90 -15.21 14.35
N ALA A 521 -2.06 -14.20 14.64
CA ALA A 521 -1.01 -13.78 13.72
C ALA A 521 0.13 -14.82 13.61
N ASP A 522 0.33 -15.65 14.63
CA ASP A 522 1.36 -16.70 14.65
C ASP A 522 1.13 -17.74 13.53
N PRO A 523 2.17 -18.07 12.72
CA PRO A 523 2.11 -19.06 11.64
C PRO A 523 1.57 -20.44 12.06
N ARG A 524 1.66 -20.82 13.34
CA ARG A 524 1.08 -22.07 13.86
C ARG A 524 -0.44 -22.15 13.64
N PHE A 525 -1.12 -21.01 13.53
CA PHE A 525 -2.55 -20.92 13.28
C PHE A 525 -2.92 -20.90 11.80
N ASN A 526 -1.96 -20.95 10.87
CA ASN A 526 -2.24 -20.93 9.42
C ASN A 526 -3.22 -22.03 8.98
N GLY A 527 -3.19 -23.21 9.61
CA GLY A 527 -4.19 -24.26 9.34
C GLY A 527 -5.61 -23.85 9.75
N LEU A 528 -5.76 -23.22 10.92
CA LEU A 528 -7.04 -22.73 11.42
C LEU A 528 -7.56 -21.56 10.57
N LYS A 529 -6.70 -20.60 10.20
CA LYS A 529 -7.05 -19.48 9.32
C LYS A 529 -7.59 -19.96 7.97
N ARG A 530 -7.02 -21.04 7.41
CA ARG A 530 -7.55 -21.67 6.18
C ARG A 530 -8.94 -22.25 6.38
N CYS A 531 -9.14 -23.03 7.43
CA CYS A 531 -10.46 -23.58 7.73
C CYS A 531 -11.48 -22.47 8.03
N TRP A 532 -11.03 -21.36 8.62
CA TRP A 532 -11.82 -20.16 8.84
C TRP A 532 -12.28 -19.53 7.52
N GLN A 533 -11.35 -19.22 6.60
CA GLN A 533 -11.70 -18.67 5.28
C GLN A 533 -12.70 -19.55 4.53
N ASN A 534 -12.47 -20.87 4.51
CA ASN A 534 -13.42 -21.84 3.92
C ASN A 534 -14.79 -21.88 4.63
N SER A 535 -14.87 -21.42 5.87
CA SER A 535 -16.13 -21.44 6.62
C SER A 535 -17.11 -20.36 6.12
N PHE A 536 -16.64 -19.28 5.49
CA PHE A 536 -17.45 -18.13 5.09
C PHE A 536 -17.66 -18.00 3.57
N THR A 537 -17.93 -19.10 2.87
CA THR A 537 -18.64 -19.06 1.58
C THR A 537 -20.13 -18.88 1.85
N VAL A 538 -20.61 -17.64 1.78
CA VAL A 538 -21.91 -17.25 2.38
C VAL A 538 -22.93 -16.67 1.43
N ASN A 539 -22.65 -16.67 0.13
CA ASN A 539 -23.74 -16.63 -0.83
C ASN A 539 -24.44 -18.01 -0.78
N PRO A 540 -25.74 -18.09 -0.42
CA PRO A 540 -26.48 -19.35 -0.36
C PRO A 540 -26.38 -20.17 -1.65
N VAL A 541 -26.17 -19.50 -2.78
CA VAL A 541 -26.02 -20.08 -4.11
C VAL A 541 -24.64 -20.69 -4.29
N HIS A 542 -23.61 -20.09 -3.70
CA HIS A 542 -22.24 -20.57 -3.69
C HIS A 542 -21.94 -21.45 -2.46
N GLN A 543 -22.96 -21.95 -1.76
CA GLN A 543 -22.78 -22.92 -0.68
C GLN A 543 -22.26 -24.24 -1.26
N THR A 544 -20.96 -24.28 -1.56
CA THR A 544 -20.23 -25.53 -1.66
C THR A 544 -20.06 -26.04 -0.22
N MET A 545 -20.83 -27.06 0.13
CA MET A 545 -20.38 -27.93 1.21
C MET A 545 -19.25 -28.77 0.65
N GLY A 546 -18.06 -28.62 1.21
CA GLY A 546 -17.05 -29.66 1.13
C GLY A 546 -15.78 -29.25 0.43
N ASP A 547 -14.71 -29.60 1.11
CA ASP A 547 -13.41 -29.95 0.57
C ASP A 547 -12.76 -28.88 -0.29
N ASN A 548 -11.94 -28.08 0.37
CA ASN A 548 -10.89 -27.31 -0.27
C ASN A 548 -10.14 -28.25 -1.24
N ILE A 549 -10.28 -27.97 -2.54
CA ILE A 549 -9.76 -28.78 -3.65
C ILE A 549 -8.24 -28.94 -3.51
N ILE A 550 -7.58 -27.95 -2.91
CA ILE A 550 -6.13 -27.88 -2.69
C ILE A 550 -5.71 -28.67 -1.42
N LEU A 551 -6.61 -28.86 -0.46
CA LEU A 551 -6.38 -29.60 0.79
C LEU A 551 -6.83 -31.06 0.72
N GLU A 552 -7.25 -31.57 -0.45
CA GLU A 552 -7.65 -32.98 -0.64
C GLU A 552 -8.68 -33.48 0.40
N GLY A 553 -9.57 -32.59 0.87
CA GLY A 553 -10.60 -32.92 1.87
C GLY A 553 -10.15 -32.89 3.35
N ILE A 554 -8.92 -32.44 3.64
CA ILE A 554 -8.37 -32.35 5.02
C ILE A 554 -8.94 -31.12 5.78
N GLY A 555 -9.56 -30.16 5.09
CA GLY A 555 -10.22 -28.98 5.68
C GLY A 555 -11.57 -29.28 6.32
N HIS A 556 -11.63 -30.24 7.25
CA HIS A 556 -12.87 -30.73 7.85
C HIS A 556 -13.20 -29.98 9.17
N LEU A 557 -13.56 -28.70 9.11
CA LEU A 557 -14.31 -28.09 10.23
C LEU A 557 -15.80 -28.33 9.99
N SER A 558 -16.39 -29.08 10.93
CA SER A 558 -17.77 -29.54 10.90
C SER A 558 -18.76 -28.38 10.78
N LEU A 559 -19.68 -28.54 9.83
CA LEU A 559 -20.80 -27.65 9.46
C LEU A 559 -21.65 -27.13 10.63
N ALA A 560 -21.56 -27.72 11.83
CA ALA A 560 -22.41 -27.38 12.96
C ALA A 560 -22.12 -25.99 13.55
N PHE A 561 -20.88 -25.49 13.45
CA PHE A 561 -20.48 -24.28 14.18
C PHE A 561 -20.37 -23.01 13.32
N LYS A 562 -20.62 -23.06 11.99
CA LYS A 562 -20.44 -21.89 11.13
C LYS A 562 -21.27 -20.68 11.59
N ALA A 563 -22.51 -20.89 12.00
CA ALA A 563 -23.38 -19.84 12.55
C ALA A 563 -22.85 -19.32 13.90
N ASP A 564 -22.41 -20.21 14.78
CA ASP A 564 -21.82 -19.87 16.08
C ASP A 564 -20.48 -19.11 15.95
N MET A 565 -19.81 -19.27 14.81
CA MET A 565 -18.56 -18.57 14.50
C MET A 565 -18.76 -17.16 13.95
N ILE A 566 -19.94 -16.82 13.40
CA ILE A 566 -20.22 -15.49 12.80
C ILE A 566 -19.93 -14.32 13.75
N PRO A 567 -20.28 -14.37 15.06
CA PRO A 567 -19.95 -13.29 15.99
C PRO A 567 -18.44 -13.02 16.15
N PHE A 568 -17.59 -13.99 15.83
CA PHE A 568 -16.12 -13.86 15.91
C PHE A 568 -15.48 -13.51 14.58
N THR A 569 -16.27 -13.40 13.51
CA THR A 569 -15.79 -12.98 12.19
C THR A 569 -15.62 -11.47 12.16
N PRO A 570 -14.40 -10.98 11.86
CA PRO A 570 -14.19 -9.57 11.57
C PRO A 570 -15.21 -9.06 10.57
N GLU A 571 -15.80 -7.91 10.87
CA GLU A 571 -16.43 -7.12 9.84
C GLU A 571 -15.36 -6.71 8.83
N LEU A 572 -15.67 -6.88 7.54
CA LEU A 572 -14.87 -6.27 6.49
C LEU A 572 -15.46 -4.88 6.22
N PRO A 573 -14.72 -3.79 6.52
CA PRO A 573 -15.23 -2.43 6.34
C PRO A 573 -15.71 -2.17 4.92
N GLY A 574 -16.85 -1.51 4.76
CA GLY A 574 -17.39 -1.10 3.45
C GLY A 574 -18.05 -2.23 2.64
N THR A 575 -18.31 -3.40 3.24
CA THR A 575 -18.93 -4.52 2.54
C THR A 575 -20.11 -5.09 3.31
N TYR A 576 -21.04 -5.72 2.60
CA TYR A 576 -22.07 -6.54 3.24
C TYR A 576 -21.40 -7.78 3.84
N SER A 577 -21.01 -7.70 5.11
CA SER A 577 -20.50 -8.86 5.86
C SER A 577 -21.67 -9.71 6.33
N MET A 578 -21.44 -11.02 6.55
CA MET A 578 -22.46 -11.89 7.13
C MET A 578 -22.99 -11.44 8.49
N ARG A 579 -22.18 -10.70 9.24
CA ARG A 579 -22.60 -10.12 10.51
C ARG A 579 -23.71 -9.07 10.33
N ALA A 580 -23.75 -8.40 9.18
CA ALA A 580 -24.81 -7.46 8.82
C ALA A 580 -26.01 -8.14 8.12
N ALA A 581 -25.88 -9.42 7.74
CA ALA A 581 -26.93 -10.20 7.09
C ALA A 581 -27.86 -10.94 8.07
N LEU A 582 -27.38 -11.17 9.29
CA LEU A 582 -28.13 -11.68 10.44
C LEU A 582 -28.69 -10.52 11.25
#